data_AF-A0A430EC61-F1
#
_entry.id   AF-A0A430EC61-F1
#
_cell.length_a   1.000
_cell.length_b   1.000
_cell.length_c   1.000
_cell.angle_alpha   90.00
_cell.angle_beta   90.00
_cell.angle_gamma   90.00
#
_symmetry.space_group_name_H-M   'P 1'
#
loop_
_entity.id
_entity.type
_entity.pdbx_description
1 polymer ?
#
loop_
_entity_poly.entity_id
_entity_poly.type
_entity_poly.pdbx_seq_one_letter_code
_entity_poly.pdbx_strand_id
1 'polypeptide(L)'
;MNAPVQIQAAHCPYCKNILFQNLKRHKVRGCLTCKRPLVIARSPFGRPRLYRIYSVLDVGMLLYALLTMALIAFFALTGHGVTGFVKGFSIALFIVGSVLSVDGVLALRTARDKTWGRQTRGMAARMLGAGKVAVGVLAFFMVFVGVSL
;
A
#
# COMPACT_ATOMS: atom_id res chain seq x y z
N MET A 1 33.84 15.34 -20.33
CA MET A 1 33.99 14.02 -19.67
C MET A 1 32.72 13.71 -18.89
N ASN A 2 31.84 12.87 -19.44
CA ASN A 2 30.57 12.53 -18.82
C ASN A 2 30.82 11.44 -17.78
N ALA A 3 30.76 11.79 -16.49
CA ALA A 3 30.87 10.83 -15.41
C ALA A 3 29.76 9.77 -15.56
N PRO A 4 30.07 8.46 -15.44
CA PRO A 4 29.04 7.43 -15.49
C PRO A 4 28.07 7.68 -14.32
N VAL A 5 26.80 7.90 -14.66
CA VAL A 5 25.71 7.91 -13.67
C VAL A 5 25.71 6.53 -13.03
N GLN A 6 26.32 6.41 -11.84
CA GLN A 6 26.23 5.20 -11.05
C GLN A 6 24.75 4.96 -10.77
N ILE A 7 24.17 3.99 -11.47
CA ILE A 7 22.85 3.46 -11.16
C ILE A 7 23.03 2.75 -9.83
N GLN A 8 22.79 3.47 -8.74
CA GLN A 8 22.79 2.92 -7.40
C GLN A 8 21.80 1.75 -7.41
N ALA A 9 22.30 0.53 -7.18
CA ALA A 9 21.49 -0.67 -7.20
C ALA A 9 20.39 -0.56 -6.13
N ALA A 10 19.21 -0.13 -6.55
CA ALA A 10 18.10 0.07 -5.64
C ALA A 10 17.52 -1.28 -5.25
N HIS A 11 17.29 -1.50 -3.96
CA HIS A 11 16.69 -2.73 -3.46
C HIS A 11 15.18 -2.52 -3.33
N CYS A 12 14.39 -3.53 -3.70
CA CYS A 12 12.95 -3.46 -3.49
C CYS A 12 12.65 -3.44 -1.98
N PRO A 13 11.86 -2.47 -1.47
CA PRO A 13 11.55 -2.37 -0.04
C PRO A 13 10.80 -3.60 0.51
N TYR A 14 10.14 -4.36 -0.37
CA TYR A 14 9.37 -5.56 -0.02
C TYR A 14 10.21 -6.84 -0.05
N CYS A 15 10.85 -7.15 -1.18
CA CYS A 15 11.52 -8.44 -1.36
C CYS A 15 13.04 -8.39 -1.19
N LYS A 16 13.62 -7.20 -0.95
CA LYS A 16 15.06 -6.90 -0.90
C LYS A 16 15.85 -7.33 -2.15
N ASN A 17 15.17 -7.69 -3.24
CA ASN A 17 15.84 -8.05 -4.49
C ASN A 17 16.32 -6.79 -5.22
N ILE A 18 17.41 -6.92 -5.99
CA ILE A 18 18.01 -5.83 -6.74
C ILE A 18 17.09 -5.44 -7.90
N LEU A 19 16.76 -4.15 -8.00
CA LEU A 19 16.04 -3.57 -9.14
C LEU A 19 17.04 -3.20 -10.23
N PHE A 20 17.31 -4.13 -11.14
CA PHE A 20 18.10 -3.88 -12.35
C PHE A 20 17.30 -3.12 -13.41
N GLN A 21 16.92 -1.87 -13.17
CA GLN A 21 16.25 -1.07 -14.20
C GLN A 21 16.68 0.40 -14.17
N ASN A 22 16.91 0.96 -15.37
CA ASN A 22 17.05 2.38 -15.64
C ASN A 22 15.82 3.14 -15.06
N LEU A 23 15.98 3.73 -13.87
CA LEU A 23 14.93 4.51 -13.19
C LEU A 23 14.68 5.83 -13.94
N LYS A 24 13.90 5.79 -15.03
CA LYS A 24 13.36 7.02 -15.65
C LYS A 24 12.35 7.67 -14.70
N ARG A 25 12.39 9.02 -14.63
CA ARG A 25 11.88 9.89 -13.56
C ARG A 25 10.42 9.74 -13.11
N HIS A 26 9.51 9.14 -13.87
CA HIS A 26 8.07 9.13 -13.55
C HIS A 26 7.35 7.89 -14.09
N LYS A 27 7.71 6.68 -13.65
CA LYS A 27 7.00 5.46 -14.09
C LYS A 27 6.66 4.57 -12.91
N VAL A 28 5.37 4.32 -12.68
CA VAL A 28 4.89 3.23 -11.83
C VAL A 28 5.39 1.93 -12.47
N ARG A 29 6.19 1.16 -11.73
CA ARG A 29 6.69 -0.14 -12.22
C ARG A 29 6.50 -1.22 -11.17
N GLY A 30 6.20 -2.42 -11.63
CA GLY A 30 6.22 -3.61 -10.79
C GLY A 30 7.65 -4.10 -10.55
N CYS A 31 7.95 -4.58 -9.35
CA CYS A 31 9.15 -5.40 -9.16
C CYS A 31 9.02 -6.71 -9.98
N LEU A 32 10.07 -7.14 -10.67
CA LEU A 32 10.05 -8.38 -11.46
C LEU A 32 9.78 -9.64 -10.61
N THR A 33 10.24 -9.63 -9.35
CA THR A 33 10.13 -10.80 -8.46
C THR A 33 8.83 -10.81 -7.67
N CYS A 34 8.48 -9.71 -6.99
CA CYS A 34 7.26 -9.67 -6.17
C CYS A 34 6.05 -9.07 -6.89
N LYS A 35 6.18 -8.60 -8.14
CA LYS A 35 5.14 -7.98 -8.97
C LYS A 35 4.42 -6.78 -8.33
N ARG A 36 4.84 -6.33 -7.15
CA ARG A 36 4.25 -5.21 -6.42
C ARG A 36 4.52 -3.89 -7.13
N PRO A 37 3.50 -3.03 -7.31
CA PRO A 37 3.69 -1.72 -7.91
C PRO A 37 4.48 -0.79 -6.98
N LEU A 38 5.55 -0.22 -7.55
CA LEU A 38 6.46 0.70 -6.90
C LEU A 38 6.32 2.07 -7.57
N VAL A 39 6.25 3.11 -6.75
CA VAL A 39 6.29 4.51 -7.16
C VAL A 39 7.64 5.06 -6.75
N ILE A 40 8.32 5.67 -7.70
CA ILE A 40 9.59 6.36 -7.47
C ILE A 40 9.25 7.82 -7.28
N ALA A 41 9.36 8.31 -6.05
CA ALA A 41 9.16 9.72 -5.72
C ALA A 41 10.51 10.37 -5.37
N ARG A 42 10.69 11.61 -5.80
CA ARG A 42 11.83 12.42 -5.36
C ARG A 42 11.49 12.97 -3.98
N SER A 43 12.39 12.83 -3.01
CA SER A 43 12.20 13.47 -1.71
C SER A 43 12.10 14.98 -1.89
N PRO A 44 11.02 15.65 -1.46
CA PRO A 44 10.93 17.11 -1.49
C PRO A 44 11.78 17.75 -0.39
N PHE A 45 12.04 17.02 0.71
CA PHE A 45 12.85 17.47 1.83
C PHE A 45 14.18 16.69 1.90
N GLY A 46 15.29 17.38 1.69
CA GLY A 46 16.65 16.87 1.92
C GLY A 46 17.27 16.08 0.77
N ARG A 47 18.45 16.57 0.34
CA ARG A 47 19.43 16.02 -0.62
C ARG A 47 18.87 15.54 -1.98
N PRO A 48 19.13 16.27 -3.09
CA PRO A 48 18.55 16.04 -4.43
C PRO A 48 18.97 14.72 -5.14
N ARG A 49 19.70 13.83 -4.45
CA ARG A 49 20.25 12.56 -4.98
C ARG A 49 19.65 11.29 -4.35
N LEU A 50 18.79 11.38 -3.34
CA LEU A 50 18.12 10.18 -2.80
C LEU A 50 16.72 10.02 -3.42
N TYR A 51 16.57 9.04 -4.31
CA TYR A 51 15.27 8.56 -4.74
C TYR A 51 14.70 7.64 -3.66
N ARG A 52 13.47 7.92 -3.18
CA ARG A 52 12.80 7.05 -2.20
C ARG A 52 11.72 6.26 -2.93
N ILE A 53 11.83 4.93 -2.87
CA ILE A 53 10.90 4.01 -3.50
C ILE A 53 9.80 3.70 -2.49
N TYR A 54 8.58 4.08 -2.82
CA TYR A 54 7.40 3.78 -2.02
C TYR A 54 6.59 2.69 -2.74
N SER A 55 6.00 1.76 -1.98
CA SER A 55 4.97 0.91 -2.57
C SER A 55 3.66 1.68 -2.62
N VAL A 56 2.90 1.52 -3.71
CA VAL A 56 1.55 2.09 -3.82
C VAL A 56 0.67 1.63 -2.65
N LEU A 57 0.90 0.42 -2.16
CA LEU A 57 0.18 -0.16 -1.03
C LEU A 57 0.50 0.57 0.28
N ASP A 58 1.75 0.98 0.50
CA ASP A 58 2.15 1.77 1.67
C ASP A 58 1.52 3.17 1.64
N VAL A 59 1.43 3.78 0.45
CA VAL A 59 0.76 5.06 0.26
C VAL A 59 -0.74 4.93 0.55
N GLY A 60 -1.37 3.84 0.09
CA GLY A 60 -2.78 3.55 0.40
C GLY A 60 -3.03 3.35 1.89
N MET A 61 -2.15 2.62 2.59
CA MET A 61 -2.25 2.45 4.05
C MET A 61 -2.03 3.76 4.82
N LEU A 62 -1.12 4.61 4.36
CA LEU A 62 -0.92 5.94 4.94
C LEU A 62 -2.15 6.82 4.75
N LEU A 63 -2.75 6.81 3.55
CA LEU A 63 -3.98 7.55 3.25
C LEU A 63 -5.12 7.08 4.14
N TYR A 64 -5.28 5.77 4.31
CA TYR A 64 -6.25 5.19 5.24
C TYR A 64 -6.03 5.68 6.67
N ALA A 65 -4.80 5.62 7.19
CA ALA A 65 -4.47 6.07 8.55
C ALA A 65 -4.77 7.56 8.76
N LEU A 66 -4.46 8.40 7.77
CA LEU A 66 -4.78 9.84 7.83
C LEU A 66 -6.30 10.08 7.82
N LEU A 67 -7.04 9.36 6.96
CA LEU A 67 -8.49 9.44 6.89
C LEU A 67 -9.16 8.98 8.17
N THR A 68 -8.73 7.86 8.76
CA THR A 68 -9.29 7.39 10.03
C THR A 68 -9.03 8.35 11.17
N MET A 69 -7.81 8.91 11.27
CA MET A 69 -7.52 9.93 12.27
C MET A 69 -8.35 11.20 12.07
N ALA A 70 -8.52 11.64 10.81
CA ALA A 70 -9.37 12.78 10.49
C ALA A 70 -10.84 12.53 10.85
N LEU A 71 -11.35 11.31 10.58
CA LEU A 71 -12.72 10.91 10.92
C LEU A 71 -12.94 10.85 12.43
N ILE A 72 -11.99 10.29 13.18
CA ILE A 72 -12.04 10.23 14.65
C ILE A 72 -12.01 11.64 15.23
N ALA A 73 -11.11 12.50 14.75
CA ALA A 73 -11.01 13.89 15.19
C ALA A 73 -12.29 14.67 14.85
N PHE A 74 -12.82 14.50 13.64
CA PHE A 74 -14.06 15.12 13.21
C PHE A 74 -15.23 14.70 14.11
N PHE A 75 -15.38 13.40 14.39
CA PHE A 75 -16.41 12.88 15.28
C PHE A 75 -16.28 13.44 16.70
N ALA A 76 -15.06 13.45 17.26
CA ALA A 76 -14.79 14.00 18.58
C ALA A 76 -15.11 15.50 18.69
N LEU A 77 -14.91 16.27 17.61
CA LEU A 77 -15.08 17.72 17.61
C LEU A 77 -16.51 18.19 17.28
N THR A 78 -17.22 17.48 16.41
CA THR A 78 -18.52 17.96 15.89
C THR A 78 -19.73 17.26 16.51
N GLY A 79 -19.54 16.12 17.19
CA GLY A 79 -20.65 15.36 17.76
C GLY A 79 -21.71 14.94 16.73
N HIS A 80 -21.37 14.95 15.43
CA HIS A 80 -22.29 14.61 14.36
C HIS A 80 -22.87 13.20 14.58
N GLY A 81 -24.17 13.06 14.28
CA GLY A 81 -24.90 11.80 14.42
C GLY A 81 -24.21 10.63 13.70
N VAL A 82 -24.43 9.43 14.24
CA VAL A 82 -23.79 8.16 13.86
C VAL A 82 -23.80 7.91 12.34
N THR A 83 -24.81 8.41 11.63
CA THR A 83 -24.97 8.28 10.17
C THR A 83 -23.85 8.95 9.36
N GLY A 84 -23.41 10.16 9.74
CA GLY A 84 -22.31 10.84 9.05
C GLY A 84 -20.96 10.14 9.25
N PHE A 85 -20.75 9.59 10.45
CA PHE A 85 -19.57 8.81 10.79
C PHE A 85 -19.52 7.50 9.97
N VAL A 86 -20.63 6.78 9.87
CA VAL A 86 -20.72 5.52 9.10
C VAL A 86 -20.37 5.75 7.62
N LYS A 87 -20.84 6.84 7.01
CA LYS A 87 -20.50 7.18 5.62
C LYS A 87 -19.02 7.49 5.43
N GLY A 88 -18.44 8.28 6.33
CA GLY A 88 -17.00 8.57 6.29
C GLY A 88 -16.14 7.33 6.53
N PHE A 89 -16.51 6.50 7.50
CA PHE A 89 -15.83 5.24 7.81
C PHE A 89 -15.91 4.25 6.63
N SER A 90 -17.01 4.24 5.88
CA SER A 90 -17.16 3.44 4.66
C SER A 90 -16.13 3.81 3.60
N ILE A 91 -15.78 5.09 3.43
CA ILE A 91 -14.73 5.51 2.49
C ILE A 91 -13.36 4.96 2.96
N ALA A 92 -13.07 5.03 4.25
CA ALA A 92 -11.84 4.48 4.81
C ALA A 92 -11.77 2.95 4.63
N LEU A 93 -12.87 2.24 4.90
CA LEU A 93 -13.01 0.81 4.69
C LEU A 93 -12.80 0.42 3.23
N PHE A 94 -13.30 1.22 2.29
CA PHE A 94 -13.12 0.99 0.86
C PHE A 94 -11.65 1.07 0.45
N ILE A 95 -10.91 2.06 0.96
CA ILE A 95 -9.48 2.23 0.67
C ILE A 95 -8.68 1.05 1.21
N VAL A 96 -8.86 0.72 2.50
CA VAL A 96 -8.12 -0.38 3.12
C VAL A 96 -8.51 -1.73 2.52
N GLY A 97 -9.80 -1.96 2.25
CA GLY A 97 -10.30 -3.17 1.58
C GLY A 97 -9.71 -3.36 0.19
N SER A 98 -9.60 -2.29 -0.59
CA SER A 98 -8.94 -2.30 -1.91
C SER A 98 -7.46 -2.63 -1.81
N VAL A 99 -6.74 -1.99 -0.87
CA VAL A 99 -5.31 -2.24 -0.64
C VAL A 99 -5.08 -3.69 -0.21
N LEU A 100 -5.84 -4.20 0.76
CA LEU A 100 -5.71 -5.59 1.23
C LEU A 100 -6.04 -6.61 0.14
N SER A 101 -7.04 -6.33 -0.69
CA SER A 101 -7.42 -7.24 -1.78
C SER A 101 -6.32 -7.34 -2.84
N VAL A 102 -5.76 -6.21 -3.29
CA VAL A 102 -4.65 -6.19 -4.24
C VAL A 102 -3.41 -6.85 -3.64
N ASP A 103 -3.10 -6.52 -2.39
CA ASP A 103 -1.98 -7.10 -1.65
C ASP A 103 -2.11 -8.63 -1.49
N GLY A 104 -3.29 -9.09 -1.10
CA GLY A 104 -3.62 -10.50 -0.94
C GLY A 104 -3.55 -11.28 -2.24
N VAL A 105 -4.10 -10.74 -3.34
CA VAL A 105 -3.99 -11.36 -4.68
C VAL A 105 -2.54 -11.46 -5.13
N LEU A 106 -1.73 -10.43 -4.88
CA LEU A 106 -0.29 -10.45 -5.19
C LEU A 106 0.45 -11.49 -4.34
N ALA A 107 0.13 -11.60 -3.05
CA ALA A 107 0.71 -12.61 -2.16
C ALA A 107 0.34 -14.04 -2.59
N LEU A 108 -0.91 -14.26 -3.02
CA LEU A 108 -1.37 -15.54 -3.56
C LEU A 108 -0.63 -15.92 -4.84
N ARG A 109 -0.52 -14.98 -5.79
CA ARG A 109 0.12 -15.22 -7.09
C ARG A 109 1.64 -15.40 -6.99
N THR A 110 2.30 -14.66 -6.10
CA THR A 110 3.77 -14.67 -6.00
C THR A 110 4.31 -15.55 -4.87
N ALA A 111 3.44 -16.10 -4.02
CA ALA A 111 3.80 -16.83 -2.81
C ALA A 111 4.84 -16.08 -1.95
N ARG A 112 4.74 -14.74 -1.93
CA ARG A 112 5.60 -13.85 -1.15
C ARG A 112 4.76 -12.76 -0.51
N ASP A 113 4.91 -12.63 0.80
CA ASP A 113 4.30 -11.56 1.56
C ASP A 113 5.35 -10.93 2.49
N LYS A 114 5.14 -9.65 2.82
CA LYS A 114 5.91 -8.96 3.85
C LYS A 114 4.92 -8.29 4.77
N THR A 115 4.75 -8.88 5.94
CA THR A 115 3.86 -8.41 7.00
C THR A 115 4.71 -8.10 8.22
N TRP A 116 4.51 -6.92 8.82
CA TRP A 116 5.22 -6.50 10.03
C TRP A 116 6.76 -6.54 9.95
N GLY A 117 7.32 -6.32 8.77
CA GLY A 117 8.78 -6.40 8.56
C GLY A 117 9.32 -7.82 8.38
N ARG A 118 8.52 -8.87 8.64
CA ARG A 118 8.89 -10.26 8.39
C ARG A 118 8.51 -10.66 6.97
N GLN A 119 9.46 -11.18 6.21
CA GLN A 119 9.21 -11.70 4.87
C GLN A 119 8.83 -13.18 4.97
N THR A 120 7.61 -13.50 4.53
CA THR A 120 7.14 -14.89 4.43
C THR A 120 7.17 -15.32 2.97
N ARG A 121 7.44 -16.61 2.73
CA ARG A 121 7.53 -17.21 1.40
C ARG A 121 6.79 -18.55 1.38
N GLY A 122 6.36 -18.98 0.20
CA GLY A 122 5.71 -20.28 0.01
C GLY A 122 4.28 -20.30 0.53
N MET A 123 3.87 -21.42 1.12
CA MET A 123 2.48 -21.66 1.51
C MET A 123 1.99 -20.71 2.61
N ALA A 124 2.85 -20.37 3.57
CA ALA A 124 2.54 -19.39 4.61
C ALA A 124 2.21 -18.00 4.03
N ALA A 125 2.95 -17.56 3.00
CA ALA A 125 2.66 -16.30 2.32
C ALA A 125 1.32 -16.33 1.56
N ARG A 126 0.96 -17.48 0.99
CA ARG A 126 -0.35 -17.66 0.34
C ARG A 126 -1.49 -17.66 1.33
N MET A 127 -1.34 -18.31 2.49
CA MET A 127 -2.36 -18.29 3.56
C MET A 127 -2.59 -16.88 4.09
N LEU A 128 -1.51 -16.13 4.36
CA LEU A 128 -1.62 -14.71 4.74
C LEU A 128 -2.27 -13.88 3.63
N GLY A 129 -1.92 -14.15 2.37
CA GLY A 129 -2.56 -13.52 1.21
C GLY A 129 -4.07 -13.81 1.13
N ALA A 130 -4.48 -15.06 1.32
CA ALA A 130 -5.89 -15.46 1.36
C ALA A 130 -6.64 -14.74 2.49
N GLY A 131 -6.04 -14.66 3.67
CA GLY A 131 -6.60 -13.91 4.80
C GLY A 131 -6.83 -12.44 4.46
N LYS A 132 -5.86 -11.79 3.79
CA LYS A 132 -6.01 -10.40 3.36
C LYS A 132 -7.12 -10.21 2.33
N VAL A 133 -7.26 -11.14 1.39
CA VAL A 133 -8.39 -11.12 0.43
C VAL A 133 -9.71 -11.28 1.17
N ALA A 134 -9.84 -12.24 2.08
CA ALA A 134 -11.06 -12.46 2.84
C ALA A 134 -11.46 -11.22 3.67
N VAL A 135 -10.50 -10.59 4.35
CA VAL A 135 -10.73 -9.34 5.09
C VAL A 135 -11.09 -8.19 4.12
N GLY A 136 -10.45 -8.11 2.96
CA GLY A 136 -10.78 -7.12 1.93
C GLY A 136 -12.21 -7.27 1.41
N VAL A 137 -12.66 -8.50 1.16
CA VAL A 137 -14.05 -8.81 0.76
C VAL A 137 -15.04 -8.41 1.85
N LEU A 138 -14.74 -8.75 3.11
CA LEU A 138 -15.58 -8.38 4.24
C LEU A 138 -15.64 -6.85 4.44
N ALA A 139 -14.53 -6.15 4.19
CA ALA A 139 -14.51 -4.69 4.18
C ALA A 139 -15.42 -4.13 3.08
N PHE A 140 -15.37 -4.65 1.86
CA PHE A 140 -16.29 -4.21 0.79
C PHE A 140 -17.76 -4.46 1.12
N PHE A 141 -18.07 -5.58 1.78
CA PHE A 141 -19.42 -5.85 2.26
C PHE A 141 -19.87 -4.80 3.29
N MET A 142 -19.01 -4.46 4.25
CA MET A 142 -19.29 -3.40 5.24
C MET A 142 -19.44 -2.02 4.59
N VAL A 143 -18.67 -1.72 3.55
CA VAL A 143 -18.85 -0.49 2.75
C VAL A 143 -20.24 -0.45 2.13
N PHE A 144 -20.69 -1.56 1.54
CA PHE A 144 -22.02 -1.64 0.93
C PHE A 144 -23.12 -1.37 1.96
N VAL A 145 -23.03 -2.00 3.13
CA VAL A 145 -23.95 -1.76 4.26
C VAL A 145 -23.91 -0.30 4.70
N GLY A 146 -22.71 0.26 4.90
CA GLY A 146 -22.55 1.64 5.35
C GLY A 146 -22.98 2.72 4.35
N VAL A 147 -22.97 2.42 3.05
CA VAL A 147 -23.51 3.31 2.00
C VAL A 147 -25.03 3.19 1.89
N SER A 148 -25.60 2.02 2.23
CA SER A 148 -27.05 1.79 2.20
C SER A 148 -27.82 2.37 3.40
N LEU A 149 -27.10 2.84 4.44
CA LEU A 149 -27.62 3.50 5.65
C LEU A 149 -27.65 5.03 5.50
#